data_AF-A0A957Y0Y9-F1
#
_entry.id   AF-A0A957Y0Y9-F1
#
_cell.length_a   1.000
_cell.length_b   1.000
_cell.length_c   1.000
_cell.angle_alpha   90.00
_cell.angle_beta   90.00
_cell.angle_gamma   90.00
#
_symmetry.space_group_name_H-M   'P 1'
#
loop_
_entity.id
_entity.type
_entity.pdbx_description
1 polymer ?
#
loop_
_entity_poly.entity_id
_entity_poly.type
_entity_poly.pdbx_seq_one_letter_code
_entity_poly.pdbx_strand_id
1 'polypeptide(L)'
;IYPTGLASEHRAETNELLFLSYIVPQADLAATRGIVGQYFANFPPITAADAQQRETALDLDLSAAPLDAPFFALWEGTLLVPEFGDYTFELTAEGESASLQIDRDQRLDLEAGASGVLPVTLAAGFHPLRIEFHSGDAPGRLRLAWSGPGFDDQTVGGDALYAFRLGDQGLVGYYFPNGEWQGDPAIVRNDLLIAPNNPLHEPFSILWRGKIAVPSSGLYTFSTRSDDGSFVFIDEQLVVDNGGSHGAEDRSGQIQLDEGFHDIEVLYSELGGSREMQLYWQPPGQGRGLVDSQYLFPLEGAEVPAGLTLPPPPEIAQLQREPEQGAGAVAPDAGERPETTTDLGARPAGDFTPLAAEVLWSYGVCGADDGQLSSPRGVAVDARTGDVFIADSGNARIVRLDADGNLLGTWGEAGEGLDQFIEPADLVVEPDGSVLVLDAMAQRLQRFTADGQFLASFGSDLTLYRPRGLAIDPAGQLAVADTGGVRILRLDPAGTLLSQLGGPESDLAKGQPTDAALSPGGDLYFVEAETATVTLVAADGRMDRWTGPARASTIDGPHLAWLPAGGLAVTDPEGQRVLLFTPDGQPVGQFGTEAGLAKPVCVAANSGADGFLVIADSQACRVTAFKVIFE
;
A
#
# COMPACT_ATOMS: atom_id res chain seq x y z
N ILE A 1 1.27 -15.39 3.69
CA ILE A 1 2.43 -14.50 3.93
C ILE A 1 3.68 -15.41 3.90
N TYR A 2 4.74 -15.10 3.12
CA TYR A 2 5.90 -16.01 2.89
C TYR A 2 6.97 -15.87 3.97
N PRO A 3 7.50 -16.91 4.63
CA PRO A 3 8.40 -16.78 5.79
C PRO A 3 9.65 -15.89 5.63
N THR A 4 10.13 -15.69 4.39
CA THR A 4 11.29 -14.84 4.09
C THR A 4 10.93 -13.39 3.78
N GLY A 5 9.64 -13.05 3.78
CA GLY A 5 9.22 -11.70 3.48
C GLY A 5 9.50 -10.76 4.63
N LEU A 6 9.84 -9.53 4.28
CA LEU A 6 10.16 -8.50 5.24
C LEU A 6 8.89 -7.71 5.52
N ALA A 7 8.43 -7.79 6.77
CA ALA A 7 7.45 -6.89 7.33
C ALA A 7 8.11 -5.52 7.52
N SER A 8 7.58 -4.49 6.86
CA SER A 8 7.93 -3.11 7.15
C SER A 8 6.70 -2.40 7.69
N GLU A 9 6.88 -1.82 8.86
CA GLU A 9 5.89 -0.97 9.50
C GLU A 9 5.93 0.40 8.87
N HIS A 10 4.81 0.83 8.30
CA HIS A 10 4.68 2.16 7.75
C HIS A 10 3.86 2.97 8.74
N ARG A 11 4.55 3.83 9.48
CA ARG A 11 3.96 4.66 10.54
C ARG A 11 3.85 6.10 10.08
N ALA A 12 2.79 6.78 10.51
CA ALA A 12 2.67 8.23 10.46
C ALA A 12 3.67 8.87 11.44
N GLU A 13 3.88 10.17 11.31
CA GLU A 13 4.81 10.95 12.16
C GLU A 13 4.36 10.99 13.63
N THR A 14 3.07 10.76 13.90
CA THR A 14 2.50 10.52 15.24
C THR A 14 2.89 9.16 15.85
N ASN A 15 3.72 8.38 15.15
CA ASN A 15 4.09 6.99 15.43
C ASN A 15 2.91 5.99 15.33
N GLU A 16 1.80 6.43 14.75
CA GLU A 16 0.60 5.66 14.46
C GLU A 16 0.85 4.78 13.23
N LEU A 17 0.63 3.47 13.34
CA LEU A 17 0.90 2.54 12.25
C LEU A 17 -0.22 2.60 11.20
N LEU A 18 0.13 3.04 10.00
CA LEU A 18 -0.79 3.18 8.88
C LEU A 18 -1.08 1.83 8.24
N PHE A 19 -0.03 1.10 7.88
CA PHE A 19 -0.14 -0.27 7.38
C PHE A 19 1.20 -0.98 7.48
N LEU A 20 1.18 -2.26 7.12
CA LEU A 20 2.33 -3.14 7.18
C LEU A 20 2.54 -3.72 5.79
N SER A 21 3.67 -3.41 5.15
CA SER A 21 4.01 -4.01 3.87
C SER A 21 4.77 -5.29 4.12
N TYR A 22 4.37 -6.37 3.47
CA TYR A 22 5.10 -7.62 3.54
C TYR A 22 5.72 -7.93 2.18
N ILE A 23 7.00 -7.60 2.03
CA ILE A 23 7.70 -7.67 0.75
C ILE A 23 8.33 -9.04 0.60
N VAL A 24 7.97 -9.74 -0.48
CA VAL A 24 8.58 -11.00 -0.87
C VAL A 24 9.25 -10.78 -2.23
N PRO A 25 10.59 -10.81 -2.33
CA PRO A 25 11.28 -10.62 -3.59
C PRO A 25 10.80 -11.62 -4.66
N GLN A 26 10.61 -11.17 -5.89
CA GLN A 26 10.14 -12.03 -6.99
C GLN A 26 11.12 -13.20 -7.26
N ALA A 27 12.41 -12.96 -7.07
CA ALA A 27 13.44 -14.00 -7.13
C ALA A 27 13.25 -15.06 -6.03
N ASP A 28 12.81 -14.67 -4.83
CA ASP A 28 12.53 -15.58 -3.71
C ASP A 28 11.23 -16.36 -3.95
N LEU A 29 10.20 -15.71 -4.50
CA LEU A 29 8.97 -16.33 -4.97
C LEU A 29 9.23 -17.41 -6.05
N ALA A 30 10.10 -17.11 -7.03
CA ALA A 30 10.48 -18.06 -8.06
C ALA A 30 11.39 -19.19 -7.52
N ALA A 31 12.33 -18.84 -6.65
CA ALA A 31 13.22 -19.81 -6.00
C ALA A 31 12.49 -20.73 -5.02
N THR A 32 11.30 -20.33 -4.56
CA THR A 32 10.51 -21.12 -3.63
C THR A 32 9.46 -22.00 -4.29
N ARG A 33 9.18 -21.93 -5.59
CA ARG A 33 8.21 -22.85 -6.21
C ARG A 33 8.74 -24.29 -6.37
N GLY A 34 7.84 -25.27 -6.25
CA GLY A 34 8.15 -26.69 -6.19
C GLY A 34 8.62 -27.11 -4.80
N ILE A 35 9.08 -28.35 -4.63
CA ILE A 35 9.63 -28.89 -3.37
C ILE A 35 11.01 -29.49 -3.64
N VAL A 36 11.91 -29.49 -2.65
CA VAL A 36 13.25 -30.08 -2.83
C VAL A 36 13.30 -31.45 -2.15
N GLY A 37 13.49 -32.49 -2.96
CA GLY A 37 13.79 -33.84 -2.51
C GLY A 37 15.25 -33.95 -2.09
N GLN A 38 15.46 -34.39 -0.86
CA GLN A 38 16.77 -34.69 -0.29
C GLN A 38 16.97 -36.21 -0.30
N TYR A 39 18.02 -36.68 -0.95
CA TYR A 39 18.30 -38.10 -1.14
C TYR A 39 19.54 -38.49 -0.32
N PHE A 40 19.43 -39.58 0.43
CA PHE A 40 20.44 -40.08 1.35
C PHE A 40 20.73 -41.54 1.04
N ALA A 41 22.00 -41.89 0.90
CA ALA A 41 22.44 -43.27 0.70
C ALA A 41 22.26 -44.14 1.96
N ASN A 42 22.09 -43.52 3.14
CA ASN A 42 21.95 -44.23 4.42
C ASN A 42 20.82 -43.62 5.27
N PHE A 43 20.14 -44.47 6.03
CA PHE A 43 19.14 -44.08 7.03
C PHE A 43 19.48 -44.66 8.42
N PRO A 44 19.30 -43.91 9.53
CA PRO A 44 18.83 -42.52 9.60
C PRO A 44 19.85 -41.54 9.01
N PRO A 45 19.43 -40.35 8.54
CA PRO A 45 20.34 -39.34 8.04
C PRO A 45 21.25 -38.86 9.18
N ILE A 46 22.56 -39.04 9.03
CA ILE A 46 23.59 -38.58 9.99
C ILE A 46 24.42 -37.42 9.44
N THR A 47 24.24 -37.10 8.16
CA THR A 47 24.96 -36.06 7.42
C THR A 47 23.98 -35.29 6.52
N ALA A 48 24.48 -34.26 5.83
CA ALA A 48 23.72 -33.62 4.74
C ALA A 48 23.39 -34.63 3.63
N ALA A 49 22.36 -34.33 2.84
CA ALA A 49 21.91 -35.17 1.73
C ALA A 49 23.03 -35.38 0.69
N ASP A 50 23.12 -36.60 0.17
CA ASP A 50 24.10 -36.98 -0.86
C ASP A 50 23.71 -36.40 -2.23
N ALA A 51 22.42 -36.23 -2.48
CA ALA A 51 21.89 -35.54 -3.64
C ALA A 51 20.63 -34.74 -3.30
N GLN A 52 20.36 -33.73 -4.12
CA GLN A 52 19.13 -32.94 -4.03
C GLN A 52 18.54 -32.74 -5.41
N GLN A 53 17.22 -32.79 -5.51
CA GLN A 53 16.49 -32.53 -6.74
C GLN A 53 15.25 -31.70 -6.44
N ARG A 54 14.97 -30.71 -7.30
CA ARG A 54 13.76 -29.89 -7.18
C ARG A 54 12.65 -30.51 -8.03
N GLU A 55 11.51 -30.71 -7.40
CA GLU A 55 10.33 -31.29 -8.01
C GLU A 55 9.26 -30.21 -8.20
N THR A 56 8.78 -30.05 -9.43
CA THR A 56 7.67 -29.14 -9.74
C THR A 56 6.31 -29.80 -9.61
N ALA A 57 6.25 -31.11 -9.39
CA ALA A 57 5.04 -31.88 -9.11
C ALA A 57 5.41 -33.16 -8.37
N LEU A 58 4.52 -33.64 -7.51
CA LEU A 58 4.70 -34.90 -6.79
C LEU A 58 4.12 -36.06 -7.61
N ASP A 59 4.74 -36.31 -8.77
CA ASP A 59 4.50 -37.47 -9.62
C ASP A 59 5.84 -37.88 -10.22
N LEU A 60 6.57 -38.70 -9.46
CA LEU A 60 7.99 -38.96 -9.62
C LEU A 60 8.23 -40.39 -10.09
N ASP A 61 9.12 -40.55 -11.06
CA ASP A 61 9.73 -41.84 -11.39
C ASP A 61 11.03 -42.00 -10.61
N LEU A 62 10.98 -42.72 -9.50
CA LEU A 62 12.11 -42.93 -8.60
C LEU A 62 13.03 -44.07 -9.07
N SER A 63 12.71 -44.76 -10.17
CA SER A 63 13.66 -45.64 -10.84
C SER A 63 14.80 -44.85 -11.53
N ALA A 64 14.56 -43.56 -11.78
CA ALA A 64 15.52 -42.61 -12.32
C ALA A 64 16.00 -41.58 -11.27
N ALA A 65 15.95 -41.93 -9.99
CA ALA A 65 16.39 -41.07 -8.90
C ALA A 65 17.89 -40.70 -8.98
N PRO A 66 18.34 -39.61 -8.33
CA PRO A 66 19.75 -39.20 -8.31
C PRO A 66 20.73 -40.18 -7.66
N LEU A 67 20.23 -41.17 -6.91
CA LEU A 67 21.02 -42.20 -6.23
C LEU A 67 20.55 -43.59 -6.64
N ASP A 68 21.50 -44.53 -6.71
CA ASP A 68 21.19 -45.95 -6.85
C ASP A 68 20.48 -46.46 -5.59
N ALA A 69 19.48 -47.33 -5.76
CA ALA A 69 18.80 -48.00 -4.66
C ALA A 69 19.75 -48.95 -3.89
N PRO A 70 19.62 -49.08 -2.55
CA PRO A 70 18.62 -48.43 -1.70
C PRO A 70 19.02 -47.01 -1.27
N PHE A 71 18.04 -46.13 -1.16
CA PHE A 71 18.17 -44.78 -0.63
C PHE A 71 16.94 -44.40 0.21
N PHE A 72 17.12 -43.37 1.03
CA PHE A 72 16.04 -42.65 1.70
C PHE A 72 15.86 -41.29 1.03
N ALA A 73 14.62 -40.91 0.73
CA ALA A 73 14.28 -39.61 0.21
C ALA A 73 13.33 -38.86 1.15
N LEU A 74 13.60 -37.57 1.35
CA LEU A 74 12.83 -36.67 2.20
C LEU A 74 12.46 -35.42 1.40
N TRP A 75 11.16 -35.19 1.23
CA TRP A 75 10.64 -33.93 0.74
C TRP A 75 10.05 -33.15 1.91
N GLU A 76 10.53 -31.93 2.13
CA GLU A 76 9.99 -31.01 3.14
C GLU A 76 9.74 -29.66 2.49
N GLY A 77 8.53 -29.14 2.66
CA GLY A 77 8.11 -27.89 2.07
C GLY A 77 6.73 -27.46 2.58
N THR A 78 6.03 -26.73 1.73
CA THR A 78 4.73 -26.13 2.04
C THR A 78 3.76 -26.39 0.89
N LEU A 79 2.54 -26.79 1.24
CA LEU A 79 1.39 -26.93 0.36
C LEU A 79 0.51 -25.66 0.44
N LEU A 80 0.11 -25.09 -0.70
CA LEU A 80 -0.88 -24.02 -0.77
C LEU A 80 -2.26 -24.62 -1.11
N VAL A 81 -3.17 -24.53 -0.17
CA VAL A 81 -4.57 -24.93 -0.26
C VAL A 81 -5.39 -23.73 -0.75
N PRO A 82 -6.13 -23.84 -1.88
CA PRO A 82 -6.78 -22.70 -2.52
C PRO A 82 -8.02 -22.20 -1.76
N GLU A 83 -8.80 -23.12 -1.20
CA GLU A 83 -10.07 -22.83 -0.53
C GLU A 83 -10.23 -23.67 0.73
N PHE A 84 -10.97 -23.18 1.72
CA PHE A 84 -11.32 -24.00 2.88
C PHE A 84 -12.26 -25.12 2.47
N GLY A 85 -12.02 -26.33 2.98
CA GLY A 85 -12.97 -27.42 2.89
C GLY A 85 -12.33 -28.78 3.07
N ASP A 86 -13.08 -29.81 2.69
CA ASP A 86 -12.63 -31.19 2.80
C ASP A 86 -11.74 -31.55 1.61
N TYR A 87 -10.52 -31.96 1.93
CA TYR A 87 -9.56 -32.47 0.97
C TYR A 87 -9.35 -33.96 1.20
N THR A 88 -8.99 -34.64 0.12
CA THR A 88 -8.59 -36.04 0.15
C THR A 88 -7.26 -36.15 -0.56
N PHE A 89 -6.21 -36.55 0.16
CA PHE A 89 -4.89 -36.80 -0.41
C PHE A 89 -4.72 -38.29 -0.66
N GLU A 90 -4.32 -38.65 -1.88
CA GLU A 90 -3.97 -40.01 -2.24
C GLU A 90 -2.45 -40.10 -2.44
N LEU A 91 -1.76 -40.84 -1.58
CA LEU A 91 -0.36 -41.16 -1.73
C LEU A 91 -0.24 -42.56 -2.34
N THR A 92 0.48 -42.66 -3.45
CA THR A 92 0.91 -43.93 -4.07
C THR A 92 2.43 -44.00 -4.02
N ALA A 93 2.99 -45.08 -3.48
CA ALA A 93 4.43 -45.24 -3.36
C ALA A 93 4.88 -46.67 -3.69
N GLU A 94 5.66 -46.82 -4.75
CA GLU A 94 6.30 -48.07 -5.16
C GLU A 94 7.71 -48.12 -4.58
N GLY A 95 7.80 -48.38 -3.28
CA GLY A 95 9.06 -48.54 -2.54
C GLY A 95 8.89 -49.52 -1.38
N GLU A 96 9.82 -49.51 -0.43
CA GLU A 96 9.73 -50.28 0.81
C GLU A 96 8.72 -49.66 1.79
N SER A 97 8.70 -48.34 1.91
CA SER A 97 7.71 -47.61 2.71
C SER A 97 7.65 -46.14 2.30
N ALA A 98 6.55 -45.48 2.65
CA ALA A 98 6.42 -44.04 2.51
C ALA A 98 5.56 -43.46 3.64
N SER A 99 5.74 -42.20 3.98
CA SER A 99 4.79 -41.47 4.82
C SER A 99 4.51 -40.10 4.26
N LEU A 100 3.27 -39.65 4.42
CA LEU A 100 2.80 -38.29 4.17
C LEU A 100 2.43 -37.68 5.52
N GLN A 101 2.88 -36.46 5.75
CA GLN A 101 2.43 -35.63 6.84
C GLN A 101 2.06 -34.24 6.30
N ILE A 102 0.84 -33.81 6.60
CA ILE A 102 0.34 -32.46 6.34
C ILE A 102 0.10 -31.81 7.70
N ASP A 103 0.53 -30.56 7.85
CA ASP A 103 0.60 -29.90 9.16
C ASP A 103 1.39 -30.76 10.17
N ARG A 104 1.03 -30.74 11.47
CA ARG A 104 1.78 -31.47 12.50
C ARG A 104 1.18 -32.83 12.85
N ASP A 105 -0.11 -33.03 12.63
CA ASP A 105 -0.90 -34.13 13.19
C ASP A 105 -1.55 -35.03 12.14
N GLN A 106 -1.70 -34.57 10.90
CA GLN A 106 -2.35 -35.34 9.83
C GLN A 106 -1.31 -36.21 9.12
N ARG A 107 -1.28 -37.51 9.46
CA ARG A 107 -0.27 -38.45 8.99
C ARG A 107 -0.87 -39.68 8.33
N LEU A 108 -0.26 -40.12 7.24
CA LEU A 108 -0.53 -41.37 6.55
C LEU A 108 0.79 -42.11 6.36
N ASP A 109 0.88 -43.33 6.90
CA ASP A 109 2.02 -44.23 6.71
C ASP A 109 1.62 -45.37 5.76
N LEU A 110 2.47 -45.68 4.78
CA LEU A 110 2.31 -46.74 3.79
C LEU A 110 3.43 -47.77 3.92
N GLU A 111 3.04 -49.04 3.86
CA GLU A 111 3.97 -50.15 3.67
C GLU A 111 4.21 -50.44 2.18
N ALA A 112 5.10 -51.40 1.89
CA ALA A 112 5.64 -51.65 0.56
C ALA A 112 4.58 -51.80 -0.54
N GLY A 113 4.69 -50.98 -1.59
CA GLY A 113 3.85 -51.04 -2.79
C GLY A 113 2.36 -50.70 -2.57
N ALA A 114 2.03 -49.99 -1.49
CA ALA A 114 0.66 -49.58 -1.18
C ALA A 114 0.30 -48.20 -1.73
N SER A 115 -1.00 -47.97 -1.93
CA SER A 115 -1.59 -46.64 -1.95
C SER A 115 -2.47 -46.45 -0.73
N GLY A 116 -2.63 -45.21 -0.29
CA GLY A 116 -3.49 -44.86 0.83
C GLY A 116 -4.06 -43.47 0.68
N VAL A 117 -5.09 -43.21 1.47
CA VAL A 117 -5.88 -41.99 1.40
C VAL A 117 -5.91 -41.31 2.76
N LEU A 118 -5.65 -40.00 2.78
CA LEU A 118 -5.72 -39.14 3.94
C LEU A 118 -6.83 -38.08 3.72
N PRO A 119 -8.05 -38.30 4.26
CA PRO A 119 -9.06 -37.27 4.30
C PRO A 119 -8.70 -36.26 5.39
N VAL A 120 -8.73 -34.98 5.05
CA VAL A 120 -8.39 -33.88 5.96
C VAL A 120 -9.20 -32.64 5.59
N THR A 121 -9.78 -31.99 6.58
CA THR A 121 -10.35 -30.66 6.38
C THR A 121 -9.23 -29.65 6.50
N LEU A 122 -8.92 -28.96 5.41
CA LEU A 122 -7.88 -27.93 5.37
C LEU A 122 -8.52 -26.59 5.13
N ALA A 123 -7.90 -25.56 5.66
CA ALA A 123 -8.28 -24.21 5.35
C ALA A 123 -7.55 -23.67 4.12
N ALA A 124 -8.07 -22.58 3.56
CA ALA A 124 -7.36 -21.86 2.52
C ALA A 124 -6.05 -21.28 3.08
N GLY A 125 -4.93 -21.52 2.41
CA GLY A 125 -3.62 -21.00 2.80
C GLY A 125 -2.50 -22.02 2.74
N PHE A 126 -1.41 -21.73 3.44
CA PHE A 126 -0.21 -22.53 3.39
C PHE A 126 -0.16 -23.54 4.55
N HIS A 127 0.22 -24.78 4.26
CA HIS A 127 0.30 -25.91 5.20
C HIS A 127 1.65 -26.62 5.08
N PRO A 128 2.38 -26.92 6.16
CA PRO A 128 3.58 -27.76 6.10
C PRO A 128 3.29 -29.10 5.43
N LEU A 129 4.22 -29.55 4.59
CA LEU A 129 4.16 -30.82 3.89
C LEU A 129 5.49 -31.56 4.08
N ARG A 130 5.42 -32.80 4.56
CA ARG A 130 6.55 -33.72 4.68
C ARG A 130 6.22 -35.06 4.04
N ILE A 131 7.12 -35.56 3.21
CA ILE A 131 7.03 -36.90 2.63
C ILE A 131 8.36 -37.61 2.88
N GLU A 132 8.28 -38.79 3.48
CA GLU A 132 9.41 -39.70 3.65
C GLU A 132 9.22 -40.90 2.73
N PHE A 133 10.30 -41.36 2.10
CA PHE A 133 10.27 -42.53 1.23
C PHE A 133 11.52 -43.37 1.41
N HIS A 134 11.31 -44.67 1.59
CA HIS A 134 12.36 -45.68 1.59
C HIS A 134 12.26 -46.49 0.30
N SER A 135 13.32 -46.47 -0.51
CA SER A 135 13.26 -47.03 -1.87
C SER A 135 13.16 -48.55 -1.92
N GLY A 136 13.66 -49.26 -0.91
CA GLY A 136 14.01 -50.67 -1.04
C GLY A 136 15.01 -50.90 -2.18
N ASP A 137 15.02 -52.10 -2.76
CA ASP A 137 15.96 -52.48 -3.83
C ASP A 137 15.52 -52.06 -5.25
N ALA A 138 14.23 -51.79 -5.45
CA ALA A 138 13.65 -51.54 -6.78
C ALA A 138 12.52 -50.49 -6.70
N PRO A 139 12.86 -49.21 -6.50
CA PRO A 139 11.86 -48.14 -6.46
C PRO A 139 11.19 -47.95 -7.83
N GLY A 140 9.92 -47.58 -7.80
CA GLY A 140 9.12 -47.21 -8.95
C GLY A 140 8.56 -45.80 -8.81
N ARG A 141 7.24 -45.65 -8.91
CA ARG A 141 6.56 -44.34 -8.84
C ARG A 141 6.27 -43.87 -7.42
N LEU A 142 6.40 -42.56 -7.18
CA LEU A 142 5.78 -41.86 -6.04
C LEU A 142 4.83 -40.77 -6.57
N ARG A 143 3.55 -40.85 -6.21
CA ARG A 143 2.53 -39.86 -6.61
C ARG A 143 1.77 -39.37 -5.38
N LEU A 144 1.65 -38.06 -5.24
CA LEU A 144 0.68 -37.42 -4.35
C LEU A 144 -0.38 -36.71 -5.20
N ALA A 145 -1.61 -37.20 -5.12
CA ALA A 145 -2.78 -36.59 -5.72
C ALA A 145 -3.70 -36.03 -4.64
N TRP A 146 -4.54 -35.07 -5.02
CA TRP A 146 -5.55 -34.50 -4.13
C TRP A 146 -6.84 -34.13 -4.87
N SER A 147 -7.94 -34.14 -4.14
CA SER A 147 -9.23 -33.56 -4.53
C SER A 147 -9.71 -32.62 -3.42
N GLY A 148 -10.51 -31.61 -3.77
CA GLY A 148 -10.99 -30.60 -2.83
C GLY A 148 -12.19 -29.81 -3.36
N PRO A 149 -12.57 -28.72 -2.67
CA PRO A 149 -13.64 -27.84 -3.13
C PRO A 149 -13.39 -27.33 -4.55
N GLY A 150 -14.34 -27.58 -5.45
CA GLY A 150 -14.29 -27.07 -6.83
C GLY A 150 -13.36 -27.82 -7.78
N PHE A 151 -12.65 -28.87 -7.34
CA PHE A 151 -11.83 -29.69 -8.24
C PHE A 151 -11.72 -31.16 -7.79
N ASP A 152 -11.71 -32.05 -8.77
CA ASP A 152 -11.52 -33.49 -8.57
C ASP A 152 -10.06 -33.89 -8.87
N ASP A 153 -9.68 -35.09 -8.40
CA ASP A 153 -8.38 -35.78 -8.54
C ASP A 153 -7.40 -35.12 -9.52
N GLN A 154 -6.44 -34.39 -8.95
CA GLN A 154 -5.30 -33.84 -9.67
C GLN A 154 -4.00 -34.14 -8.92
N THR A 155 -2.88 -34.23 -9.65
CA THR A 155 -1.56 -34.31 -9.01
C THR A 155 -1.25 -33.01 -8.28
N VAL A 156 -0.66 -33.10 -7.08
CA VAL A 156 -0.18 -31.93 -6.35
C VAL A 156 1.03 -31.33 -7.11
N GLY A 157 0.81 -30.18 -7.75
CA GLY A 157 1.73 -29.54 -8.69
C GLY A 157 2.34 -28.22 -8.20
N GLY A 158 3.17 -27.60 -9.05
CA GLY A 158 4.05 -26.49 -8.69
C GLY A 158 3.36 -25.16 -8.37
N ASP A 159 2.08 -25.01 -8.71
CA ASP A 159 1.25 -23.88 -8.27
C ASP A 159 0.84 -24.02 -6.79
N ALA A 160 0.81 -25.26 -6.28
CA ALA A 160 0.46 -25.60 -4.91
C ALA A 160 1.69 -25.96 -4.04
N LEU A 161 2.87 -26.17 -4.63
CA LEU A 161 4.07 -26.62 -3.89
C LEU A 161 5.11 -25.51 -3.74
N TYR A 162 5.63 -25.37 -2.53
CA TYR A 162 6.68 -24.43 -2.20
C TYR A 162 7.79 -25.07 -1.34
N ALA A 163 9.04 -24.72 -1.64
CA ALA A 163 10.27 -25.26 -1.06
C ALA A 163 10.68 -24.53 0.22
N PHE A 164 10.06 -23.39 0.52
CA PHE A 164 10.19 -22.82 1.85
C PHE A 164 9.47 -23.72 2.84
N ARG A 165 10.02 -23.83 4.04
CA ARG A 165 9.33 -24.42 5.17
C ARG A 165 8.58 -23.28 5.84
N LEU A 166 7.26 -23.40 5.98
CA LEU A 166 6.56 -22.56 6.93
C LEU A 166 7.23 -22.75 8.29
N GLY A 167 7.86 -21.68 8.78
CA GLY A 167 8.37 -21.65 10.13
C GLY A 167 7.20 -21.71 11.11
N ASP A 168 7.48 -22.15 12.32
CA ASP A 168 6.57 -22.23 13.47
C ASP A 168 6.08 -20.85 13.95
N GLN A 169 5.83 -19.89 13.05
CA GLN A 169 5.64 -18.48 13.36
C GLN A 169 4.22 -17.99 13.03
N GLY A 170 3.76 -16.94 13.72
CA GLY A 170 2.38 -16.43 13.65
C GLY A 170 1.42 -17.10 14.65
N LEU A 171 0.13 -16.74 14.58
CA LEU A 171 -0.93 -17.36 15.39
C LEU A 171 -1.97 -18.04 14.49
N VAL A 172 -2.70 -19.01 15.04
CA VAL A 172 -3.85 -19.61 14.35
C VAL A 172 -5.03 -18.64 14.46
N GLY A 173 -5.44 -18.04 13.34
CA GLY A 173 -6.57 -17.13 13.22
C GLY A 173 -7.84 -17.86 12.79
N TYR A 174 -8.87 -17.81 13.64
CA TYR A 174 -10.21 -18.36 13.44
C TYR A 174 -11.18 -17.21 13.12
N TYR A 175 -11.74 -17.20 11.91
CA TYR A 175 -12.60 -16.14 11.40
C TYR A 175 -14.05 -16.61 11.41
N PHE A 176 -14.91 -15.89 12.12
CA PHE A 176 -16.33 -16.20 12.27
C PHE A 176 -17.16 -15.21 11.46
N PRO A 177 -18.19 -15.66 10.72
CA PRO A 177 -19.10 -14.80 9.97
C PRO A 177 -20.15 -14.14 10.88
N ASN A 178 -19.71 -13.67 12.05
CA ASN A 178 -20.47 -12.95 13.06
C ASN A 178 -19.51 -12.17 13.95
N GLY A 179 -20.00 -11.17 14.69
CA GLY A 179 -19.19 -10.33 15.57
C GLY A 179 -18.95 -10.88 16.99
N GLU A 180 -19.25 -12.15 17.27
CA GLU A 180 -19.28 -12.69 18.65
C GLU A 180 -18.34 -13.90 18.90
N TRP A 181 -17.43 -14.21 17.98
CA TRP A 181 -16.48 -15.34 18.07
C TRP A 181 -17.14 -16.70 18.35
N GLN A 182 -18.37 -16.90 17.85
CA GLN A 182 -19.19 -18.08 18.14
C GLN A 182 -19.48 -18.91 16.89
N GLY A 183 -19.72 -20.20 17.12
CA GLY A 183 -20.07 -21.17 16.06
C GLY A 183 -18.85 -21.73 15.35
N ASP A 184 -19.06 -22.31 14.18
CA ASP A 184 -17.99 -22.84 13.36
C ASP A 184 -17.30 -21.69 12.60
N PRO A 185 -15.96 -21.61 12.63
CA PRO A 185 -15.21 -20.60 11.87
C PRO A 185 -15.36 -20.87 10.36
N ALA A 186 -15.55 -19.80 9.57
CA ALA A 186 -15.59 -19.90 8.11
C ALA A 186 -14.18 -19.94 7.49
N ILE A 187 -13.17 -19.42 8.19
CA ILE A 187 -11.75 -19.50 7.80
C ILE A 187 -10.93 -19.81 9.05
N VAL A 188 -9.97 -20.73 8.96
CA VAL A 188 -8.97 -20.97 10.00
C VAL A 188 -7.60 -20.90 9.36
N ARG A 189 -6.67 -20.03 9.73
CA ARG A 189 -5.37 -19.97 9.03
C ARG A 189 -4.27 -19.47 9.92
N ASN A 190 -3.02 -19.78 9.58
CA ASN A 190 -1.87 -19.20 10.27
C ASN A 190 -1.63 -17.78 9.77
N ASP A 191 -1.89 -16.81 10.64
CA ASP A 191 -1.62 -15.40 10.40
C ASP A 191 -0.27 -15.02 11.03
N LEU A 192 0.69 -14.66 10.18
CA LEU A 192 2.00 -14.19 10.63
C LEU A 192 1.92 -12.87 11.40
N LEU A 193 0.87 -12.08 11.16
CA LEU A 193 0.65 -10.77 11.77
C LEU A 193 -0.77 -10.70 12.28
N ILE A 194 -0.96 -10.05 13.42
CA ILE A 194 -2.30 -9.79 13.99
C ILE A 194 -2.90 -8.58 13.28
N ALA A 195 -3.56 -8.86 12.15
CA ALA A 195 -4.25 -7.89 11.31
C ALA A 195 -5.40 -8.55 10.53
N PRO A 196 -6.51 -7.85 10.26
CA PRO A 196 -7.70 -8.43 9.62
C PRO A 196 -7.51 -8.45 8.09
N ASN A 197 -6.55 -9.25 7.60
CA ASN A 197 -6.20 -9.32 6.18
C ASN A 197 -7.20 -10.17 5.39
N ASN A 198 -7.83 -9.61 4.35
CA ASN A 198 -8.85 -10.31 3.55
C ASN A 198 -9.95 -11.00 4.40
N PRO A 199 -10.67 -10.25 5.26
CA PRO A 199 -11.60 -10.85 6.21
C PRO A 199 -12.94 -11.17 5.53
N LEU A 200 -13.81 -11.85 6.28
CA LEU A 200 -15.20 -12.11 5.89
C LEU A 200 -15.97 -10.79 5.70
N HIS A 201 -17.13 -10.85 5.05
CA HIS A 201 -18.03 -9.70 5.01
C HIS A 201 -18.51 -9.32 6.41
N GLU A 202 -18.61 -8.01 6.66
CA GLU A 202 -19.09 -7.48 7.95
C GLU A 202 -20.56 -7.85 8.21
N PRO A 203 -20.93 -8.13 9.47
CA PRO A 203 -20.05 -8.22 10.64
C PRO A 203 -19.27 -9.54 10.68
N PHE A 204 -18.02 -9.48 11.12
CA PHE A 204 -17.19 -10.66 11.35
C PHE A 204 -16.36 -10.51 12.63
N SER A 205 -15.77 -11.62 13.08
CA SER A 205 -14.86 -11.61 14.21
C SER A 205 -13.73 -12.59 13.99
N ILE A 206 -12.60 -12.32 14.62
CA ILE A 206 -11.39 -13.13 14.50
C ILE A 206 -10.87 -13.46 15.90
N LEU A 207 -10.56 -14.72 16.14
CA LEU A 207 -9.81 -15.21 17.29
C LEU A 207 -8.43 -15.67 16.81
N TRP A 208 -7.36 -15.02 17.23
CA TRP A 208 -6.00 -15.54 17.05
C TRP A 208 -5.53 -16.25 18.32
N ARG A 209 -4.99 -17.46 18.18
CA ARG A 209 -4.51 -18.29 19.30
C ARG A 209 -3.15 -18.92 19.03
N GLY A 210 -2.33 -19.03 20.06
CA GLY A 210 -1.06 -19.76 20.03
C GLY A 210 -0.18 -19.42 21.23
N LYS A 211 1.15 -19.41 21.03
CA LYS A 211 2.13 -18.98 22.03
C LYS A 211 2.79 -17.67 21.61
N ILE A 212 3.13 -16.83 22.59
CA ILE A 212 4.09 -15.74 22.44
C ILE A 212 5.40 -16.08 23.16
N ALA A 213 6.52 -15.85 22.50
CA ALA A 213 7.85 -16.01 23.07
C ALA A 213 8.28 -14.74 23.81
N VAL A 214 8.60 -14.89 25.08
CA VAL A 214 9.07 -13.85 25.99
C VAL A 214 10.58 -14.06 26.20
N PRO A 215 11.44 -13.26 25.56
CA PRO A 215 12.89 -13.49 25.58
C PRO A 215 13.57 -13.03 26.89
N SER A 216 12.84 -12.38 27.81
CA SER A 216 13.37 -11.95 29.10
C SER A 216 12.26 -11.74 30.13
N SER A 217 12.43 -12.20 31.36
CA SER A 217 11.48 -11.91 32.44
C SER A 217 11.33 -10.40 32.71
N GLY A 218 10.12 -9.93 32.93
CA GLY A 218 9.87 -8.55 33.36
C GLY A 218 8.44 -8.07 33.15
N LEU A 219 8.22 -6.77 33.37
CA LEU A 219 6.93 -6.13 33.13
C LEU A 219 6.80 -5.76 31.65
N TYR A 220 5.85 -6.38 30.97
CA TYR A 220 5.50 -6.09 29.59
C TYR A 220 4.27 -5.18 29.53
N THR A 221 4.25 -4.25 28.59
CA THR A 221 3.01 -3.52 28.22
C THR A 221 2.56 -4.04 26.86
N PHE A 222 1.33 -4.55 26.77
CA PHE A 222 0.69 -4.86 25.50
C PHE A 222 -0.26 -3.73 25.12
N SER A 223 -0.46 -3.51 23.83
CA SER A 223 -1.44 -2.52 23.35
C SER A 223 -2.10 -2.99 22.08
N THR A 224 -3.39 -2.70 21.91
CA THR A 224 -4.08 -2.86 20.64
C THR A 224 -4.48 -1.50 20.09
N ARG A 225 -4.51 -1.40 18.76
CA ARG A 225 -5.28 -0.38 18.06
C ARG A 225 -6.35 -1.10 17.27
N SER A 226 -7.62 -0.85 17.55
CA SER A 226 -8.72 -1.54 16.86
C SER A 226 -9.93 -0.66 16.57
N ASP A 227 -10.59 -0.96 15.45
CA ASP A 227 -11.92 -0.53 15.01
C ASP A 227 -12.63 -1.78 14.45
N ASP A 228 -13.68 -2.33 15.05
CA ASP A 228 -14.25 -1.97 16.36
C ASP A 228 -13.41 -2.57 17.52
N GLY A 229 -13.96 -3.52 18.28
CA GLY A 229 -13.43 -3.93 19.58
C GLY A 229 -12.40 -5.07 19.53
N SER A 230 -11.44 -5.07 20.46
CA SER A 230 -10.48 -6.16 20.64
C SER A 230 -10.18 -6.50 22.12
N PHE A 231 -9.73 -7.73 22.38
CA PHE A 231 -9.23 -8.19 23.68
C PHE A 231 -7.93 -8.96 23.51
N VAL A 232 -7.01 -8.83 24.48
CA VAL A 232 -5.77 -9.62 24.53
C VAL A 232 -5.68 -10.34 25.86
N PHE A 233 -5.53 -11.66 25.81
CA PHE A 233 -5.27 -12.51 26.96
C PHE A 233 -3.87 -13.11 26.85
N ILE A 234 -3.16 -13.13 27.98
CA ILE A 234 -1.88 -13.83 28.11
C ILE A 234 -1.99 -14.74 29.33
N ASP A 235 -1.70 -16.04 29.15
CA ASP A 235 -1.92 -17.09 30.17
C ASP A 235 -3.31 -17.00 30.83
N GLU A 236 -4.36 -16.92 29.99
CA GLU A 236 -5.77 -16.77 30.39
C GLU A 236 -6.12 -15.46 31.13
N GLN A 237 -5.15 -14.60 31.42
CA GLN A 237 -5.38 -13.31 32.06
C GLN A 237 -5.68 -12.24 31.02
N LEU A 238 -6.80 -11.52 31.17
CA LEU A 238 -7.09 -10.34 30.36
C LEU A 238 -6.04 -9.25 30.61
N VAL A 239 -5.30 -8.88 29.58
CA VAL A 239 -4.25 -7.86 29.63
C VAL A 239 -4.71 -6.56 28.98
N VAL A 240 -5.33 -6.62 27.81
CA VAL A 240 -5.86 -5.45 27.10
C VAL A 240 -7.36 -5.63 26.88
N ASP A 241 -8.14 -4.68 27.39
CA ASP A 241 -9.57 -4.53 27.10
C ASP A 241 -9.75 -3.30 26.20
N ASN A 242 -9.99 -3.56 24.92
CA ASN A 242 -10.36 -2.57 23.92
C ASN A 242 -11.71 -2.95 23.31
N GLY A 243 -12.63 -3.51 24.10
CA GLY A 243 -13.91 -4.01 23.62
C GLY A 243 -14.93 -2.91 23.34
N GLY A 244 -15.97 -3.25 22.58
CA GLY A 244 -17.09 -2.37 22.28
C GLY A 244 -17.27 -2.13 20.78
N SER A 245 -18.15 -1.20 20.43
CA SER A 245 -18.25 -0.64 19.07
C SER A 245 -17.82 0.82 19.13
N HIS A 246 -16.75 1.13 18.44
CA HIS A 246 -16.08 2.42 18.42
C HIS A 246 -15.16 2.46 17.19
N GLY A 247 -14.89 3.67 16.68
CA GLY A 247 -13.85 3.84 15.67
C GLY A 247 -12.46 3.46 16.20
N ALA A 248 -11.42 3.62 15.38
CA ALA A 248 -10.05 3.28 15.77
C ALA A 248 -9.60 3.88 17.12
N GLU A 249 -9.35 3.00 18.10
CA GLU A 249 -8.87 3.38 19.42
C GLU A 249 -7.63 2.57 19.83
N ASP A 250 -6.65 3.25 20.43
CA ASP A 250 -5.51 2.63 21.11
C ASP A 250 -5.85 2.34 22.59
N ARG A 251 -5.61 1.11 23.05
CA ARG A 251 -5.71 0.69 24.46
C ARG A 251 -4.51 -0.15 24.85
N SER A 252 -4.13 -0.09 26.12
CA SER A 252 -2.96 -0.79 26.63
C SER A 252 -3.19 -1.37 28.02
N GLY A 253 -2.46 -2.43 28.35
CA GLY A 253 -2.38 -2.97 29.69
C GLY A 253 -1.06 -3.66 29.94
N GLN A 254 -0.78 -3.99 31.20
CA GLN A 254 0.53 -4.49 31.64
C GLN A 254 0.40 -5.84 32.32
N ILE A 255 1.40 -6.70 32.10
CA ILE A 255 1.51 -8.01 32.74
C ILE A 255 2.96 -8.33 33.04
N GLN A 256 3.19 -8.99 34.18
CA GLN A 256 4.50 -9.52 34.54
C GLN A 256 4.64 -10.91 33.92
N LEU A 257 5.68 -11.10 33.09
CA LEU A 257 5.97 -12.38 32.42
C LEU A 257 7.35 -12.88 32.82
N ASP A 258 7.49 -14.21 32.79
CA ASP A 258 8.78 -14.88 32.94
C ASP A 258 9.39 -15.14 31.54
N GLU A 259 10.70 -15.36 31.46
CA GLU A 259 11.34 -15.79 30.22
C GLU A 259 10.80 -17.18 29.83
N GLY A 260 10.26 -17.31 28.63
CA GLY A 260 9.60 -18.54 28.18
C GLY A 260 8.53 -18.31 27.13
N PHE A 261 7.74 -19.35 26.88
CA PHE A 261 6.58 -19.28 25.99
C PHE A 261 5.31 -19.19 26.83
N HIS A 262 4.45 -18.24 26.49
CA HIS A 262 3.20 -17.97 27.18
C HIS A 262 2.03 -18.16 26.21
N ASP A 263 0.87 -18.56 26.72
CA ASP A 263 -0.33 -18.63 25.90
C ASP A 263 -0.78 -17.22 25.53
N ILE A 264 -1.17 -17.00 24.27
CA ILE A 264 -1.74 -15.74 23.80
C ILE A 264 -3.04 -15.99 23.04
N GLU A 265 -4.06 -15.22 23.40
CA GLU A 265 -5.31 -15.11 22.66
C GLU A 265 -5.59 -13.64 22.34
N VAL A 266 -5.95 -13.37 21.09
CA VAL A 266 -6.38 -12.05 20.63
C VAL A 266 -7.72 -12.18 19.96
N LEU A 267 -8.72 -11.50 20.52
CA LEU A 267 -10.07 -11.44 19.98
C LEU A 267 -10.26 -10.09 19.30
N TYR A 268 -10.87 -10.07 18.13
CA TYR A 268 -11.24 -8.86 17.40
C TYR A 268 -12.63 -8.99 16.78
N SER A 269 -13.44 -7.94 16.87
CA SER A 269 -14.77 -7.85 16.25
C SER A 269 -14.85 -6.63 15.35
N GLU A 270 -15.33 -6.85 14.13
CA GLU A 270 -15.68 -5.80 13.18
C GLU A 270 -17.21 -5.81 13.01
N LEU A 271 -17.87 -4.75 13.46
CA LEU A 271 -19.32 -4.62 13.45
C LEU A 271 -19.81 -3.64 12.37
N GLY A 272 -18.89 -2.86 11.78
CA GLY A 272 -19.06 -2.05 10.60
C GLY A 272 -18.30 -0.73 10.70
N GLY A 273 -17.59 -0.32 9.65
CA GLY A 273 -16.81 0.92 9.70
C GLY A 273 -15.46 0.76 9.02
N SER A 274 -14.40 1.22 9.69
CA SER A 274 -13.03 1.03 9.22
C SER A 274 -12.44 -0.22 9.87
N ARG A 275 -11.67 -1.01 9.11
CA ARG A 275 -11.15 -2.30 9.58
C ARG A 275 -9.74 -2.14 10.11
N GLU A 276 -9.62 -1.70 11.36
CA GLU A 276 -8.31 -1.55 12.01
C GLU A 276 -8.14 -2.62 13.09
N MET A 277 -7.03 -3.36 13.06
CA MET A 277 -6.58 -4.18 14.18
C MET A 277 -5.07 -4.41 14.11
N GLN A 278 -4.36 -4.06 15.18
CA GLN A 278 -2.91 -4.22 15.32
C GLN A 278 -2.54 -4.53 16.78
N LEU A 279 -1.56 -5.43 16.98
CA LEU A 279 -1.02 -5.78 18.31
C LEU A 279 0.40 -5.24 18.51
N TYR A 280 0.59 -4.49 19.58
CA TYR A 280 1.86 -3.92 20.01
C TYR A 280 2.31 -4.49 21.35
N TRP A 281 3.61 -4.42 21.58
CA TRP A 281 4.20 -4.63 22.88
C TRP A 281 5.32 -3.64 23.19
N GLN A 282 5.61 -3.48 24.47
CA GLN A 282 6.77 -2.80 25.00
C GLN A 282 7.42 -3.71 26.04
N PRO A 283 8.47 -4.45 25.65
CA PRO A 283 9.26 -5.27 26.57
C PRO A 283 10.01 -4.45 27.63
N PRO A 284 10.45 -5.08 28.73
CA PRO A 284 11.20 -4.42 29.79
C PRO A 284 12.44 -3.71 29.25
N GLY A 285 12.52 -2.40 29.47
CA GLY A 285 13.68 -1.60 29.02
C GLY A 285 13.74 -1.32 27.51
N GLN A 286 12.68 -1.63 26.76
CA GLN A 286 12.56 -1.35 25.32
C GLN A 286 11.51 -0.27 25.05
N GLY A 287 11.47 0.27 23.82
CA GLY A 287 10.40 1.10 23.28
C GLY A 287 9.17 0.26 22.84
N ARG A 288 8.08 0.94 22.46
CA ARG A 288 6.88 0.30 21.89
C ARG A 288 7.11 -0.04 20.42
N GLY A 289 6.77 -1.26 20.01
CA GLY A 289 6.76 -1.70 18.61
C GLY A 289 5.67 -2.73 18.37
N LEU A 290 5.46 -3.19 17.13
CA LEU A 290 4.59 -4.35 16.93
C LEU A 290 5.18 -5.61 17.53
N VAL A 291 4.29 -6.56 17.81
CA VAL A 291 4.72 -7.93 18.04
C VAL A 291 5.07 -8.55 16.68
N ASP A 292 6.36 -8.71 16.43
CA ASP A 292 6.86 -9.35 15.22
C ASP A 292 6.48 -10.85 15.22
N SER A 293 6.12 -11.35 14.05
CA SER A 293 5.86 -12.76 13.75
C SER A 293 6.89 -13.73 14.34
N GLN A 294 8.16 -13.33 14.48
CA GLN A 294 9.21 -14.15 15.06
C GLN A 294 9.01 -14.51 16.55
N TYR A 295 8.14 -13.76 17.24
CA TYR A 295 7.76 -14.00 18.63
C TYR A 295 6.40 -14.70 18.77
N LEU A 296 5.67 -14.92 17.69
CA LEU A 296 4.36 -15.57 17.71
C LEU A 296 4.49 -16.99 17.17
N PHE A 297 3.83 -17.96 17.79
CA PHE A 297 3.92 -19.37 17.39
C PHE A 297 2.53 -20.00 17.34
N PRO A 298 2.15 -20.71 16.25
CA PRO A 298 0.83 -21.33 16.11
C PRO A 298 0.83 -22.65 16.88
N LEU A 299 0.85 -22.55 18.20
CA LEU A 299 0.96 -23.63 19.18
C LEU A 299 -0.19 -23.51 20.17
N GLU A 300 -1.27 -24.27 19.96
CA GLU A 300 -2.46 -24.22 20.83
C GLU A 300 -2.44 -25.29 21.93
N GLY A 301 -1.45 -26.18 21.91
CA GLY A 301 -1.25 -27.19 22.95
C GLY A 301 -0.57 -26.63 24.21
N ALA A 302 -0.78 -27.30 25.35
CA ALA A 302 -0.16 -26.93 26.61
C ALA A 302 1.37 -27.09 26.61
N GLU A 303 1.90 -28.07 25.87
CA GLU A 303 3.33 -28.34 25.81
C GLU A 303 4.01 -27.65 24.62
N VAL A 304 5.15 -27.02 24.88
CA VAL A 304 6.03 -26.47 23.85
C VAL A 304 6.95 -27.58 23.32
N PRO A 305 7.07 -27.79 22.00
CA PRO A 305 7.92 -28.83 21.43
C PRO A 305 9.38 -28.74 21.89
N ALA A 306 10.00 -29.90 22.14
CA ALA A 306 11.42 -29.97 22.50
C ALA A 306 12.30 -29.48 21.34
N GLY A 307 13.22 -28.56 21.63
CA GLY A 307 14.15 -28.00 20.64
C GLY A 307 13.73 -26.64 20.08
N LEU A 308 12.54 -26.12 20.41
CA LEU A 308 12.21 -24.72 20.15
C LEU A 308 13.08 -23.80 21.01
N THR A 309 13.67 -22.79 20.41
CA THR A 309 14.51 -21.80 21.09
C THR A 309 13.85 -20.43 21.06
N LEU A 310 13.98 -19.68 22.15
CA LEU A 310 13.47 -18.31 22.19
C LEU A 310 14.23 -17.43 21.17
N PRO A 311 13.52 -16.55 20.45
CA PRO A 311 14.15 -15.50 19.65
C PRO A 311 14.97 -14.56 20.55
N PRO A 312 15.97 -13.85 20.01
CA PRO A 312 16.73 -12.87 20.78
C PRO A 312 15.80 -11.73 21.28
N PRO A 313 16.17 -11.00 22.35
CA PRO A 313 15.42 -9.82 22.76
C PRO A 313 15.33 -8.77 21.63
N PRO A 314 14.17 -8.11 21.46
CA PRO A 314 14.03 -7.09 20.42
C PRO A 314 14.79 -5.80 20.80
N GLU A 315 15.42 -5.15 19.81
CA GLU A 315 16.06 -3.83 19.98
C GLU A 315 15.10 -2.73 19.50
N ILE A 316 14.20 -2.29 20.36
CA ILE A 316 13.25 -1.21 20.05
C ILE A 316 13.71 0.06 20.78
N ALA A 317 14.16 1.06 20.01
CA ALA A 317 14.68 2.30 20.56
C ALA A 317 13.67 2.98 21.50
N GLN A 318 14.11 3.33 22.71
CA GLN A 318 13.31 4.11 23.64
C GLN A 318 13.29 5.58 23.20
N LEU A 319 12.11 6.12 22.89
CA LEU A 319 11.92 7.56 22.75
C LEU A 319 12.24 8.24 24.10
N GLN A 320 13.40 8.87 24.21
CA GLN A 320 13.78 9.63 25.40
C GLN A 320 12.96 10.92 25.45
N ARG A 321 12.04 11.03 26.42
CA ARG A 321 11.38 12.31 26.73
C ARG A 321 12.36 13.21 27.48
N GLU A 322 12.58 14.43 26.98
CA GLU A 322 13.22 15.47 27.78
C GLU A 322 12.30 15.85 28.97
N PRO A 323 12.86 16.11 30.18
CA PRO A 323 12.02 16.36 31.35
C PRO A 323 11.50 17.79 31.38
N GLU A 324 10.19 17.93 31.48
CA GLU A 324 9.49 19.18 31.78
C GLU A 324 9.99 19.79 33.10
N GLN A 325 10.50 21.02 33.05
CA GLN A 325 10.73 21.83 34.26
C GLN A 325 9.62 22.88 34.44
N GLY A 326 8.77 22.57 35.40
CA GLY A 326 7.99 23.44 36.31
C GLY A 326 7.77 24.91 35.94
N ALA A 327 6.50 25.24 35.69
CA ALA A 327 5.97 26.59 35.70
C ALA A 327 6.15 27.29 37.06
N GLY A 328 6.81 28.45 37.04
CA GLY A 328 6.82 29.44 38.12
C GLY A 328 6.72 30.83 37.53
N ALA A 329 5.66 31.56 37.87
CA ALA A 329 5.32 32.87 37.32
C ALA A 329 6.26 34.00 37.77
N VAL A 330 6.48 34.99 36.88
CA VAL A 330 6.44 36.48 37.05
C VAL A 330 7.40 37.15 36.04
N ALA A 331 6.84 38.04 35.20
CA ALA A 331 7.53 38.89 34.20
C ALA A 331 8.13 40.18 34.83
N PRO A 332 8.78 41.13 34.11
CA PRO A 332 9.54 41.12 32.83
C PRO A 332 10.95 41.77 32.97
N ASP A 333 11.78 41.77 31.92
CA ASP A 333 12.27 42.99 31.21
C ASP A 333 13.61 42.78 30.45
N ALA A 334 13.60 43.39 29.26
CA ALA A 334 14.56 43.64 28.19
C ALA A 334 16.05 43.21 28.30
N GLY A 335 16.53 42.59 27.21
CA GLY A 335 17.94 42.55 26.86
C GLY A 335 18.31 41.51 25.79
N GLU A 336 18.09 41.86 24.52
CA GLU A 336 18.26 41.08 23.28
C GLU A 336 19.53 40.22 23.13
N ARG A 337 19.36 39.02 22.54
CA ARG A 337 20.22 38.46 21.47
C ARG A 337 19.45 37.37 20.68
N PRO A 338 19.78 37.14 19.39
CA PRO A 338 18.87 37.34 18.27
C PRO A 338 18.14 36.07 17.82
N GLU A 339 16.85 36.22 17.53
CA GLU A 339 16.10 35.36 16.60
C GLU A 339 16.52 35.68 15.17
N THR A 340 16.84 34.66 14.37
CA THR A 340 16.60 34.68 12.92
C THR A 340 16.38 33.26 12.39
N THR A 341 15.17 32.76 12.55
CA THR A 341 14.46 32.13 11.43
C THR A 341 13.27 33.02 11.18
N THR A 342 13.41 33.92 10.21
CA THR A 342 12.36 34.83 9.79
C THR A 342 11.19 34.00 9.29
N ASP A 343 10.07 34.07 9.99
CA ASP A 343 8.76 33.84 9.39
C ASP A 343 8.62 34.83 8.22
N LEU A 344 8.78 34.34 6.99
CA LEU A 344 8.52 35.10 5.77
C LEU A 344 7.02 34.98 5.50
N GLY A 345 6.21 35.74 6.23
CA GLY A 345 4.79 35.87 5.92
C GLY A 345 4.59 36.14 4.43
N ALA A 346 3.62 35.48 3.81
CA ALA A 346 3.37 35.60 2.38
C ALA A 346 3.08 37.07 2.01
N ARG A 347 3.84 37.61 1.06
CA ARG A 347 3.57 38.97 0.56
C ARG A 347 2.32 38.98 -0.31
N PRO A 348 1.53 40.07 -0.33
CA PRO A 348 0.46 40.19 -1.32
C PRO A 348 1.04 40.23 -2.74
N ALA A 349 0.42 39.54 -3.70
CA ALA A 349 0.80 39.64 -5.11
C ALA A 349 0.71 41.09 -5.64
N GLY A 350 -0.27 41.87 -5.18
CA GLY A 350 -0.57 43.18 -5.74
C GLY A 350 -1.72 43.12 -6.75
N ASP A 351 -1.86 44.17 -7.57
CA ASP A 351 -2.98 44.28 -8.51
C ASP A 351 -2.69 43.57 -9.83
N PHE A 352 -3.70 42.89 -10.38
CA PHE A 352 -3.61 42.22 -11.68
C PHE A 352 -4.28 43.05 -12.78
N THR A 353 -3.57 43.24 -13.89
CA THR A 353 -4.14 43.84 -15.11
C THR A 353 -5.15 42.87 -15.75
N PRO A 354 -6.39 43.30 -16.02
CA PRO A 354 -7.33 42.49 -16.79
C PRO A 354 -6.78 42.25 -18.20
N LEU A 355 -6.74 40.99 -18.64
CA LEU A 355 -6.31 40.57 -19.96
C LEU A 355 -7.52 40.05 -20.76
N ALA A 356 -7.51 40.31 -22.06
CA ALA A 356 -8.46 39.67 -22.96
C ALA A 356 -8.05 38.20 -23.18
N ALA A 357 -9.03 37.30 -23.16
CA ALA A 357 -8.85 35.89 -23.47
C ALA A 357 -9.87 35.46 -24.52
N GLU A 358 -9.36 35.06 -25.70
CA GLU A 358 -10.17 34.53 -26.78
C GLU A 358 -10.43 33.04 -26.53
N VAL A 359 -11.71 32.65 -26.51
CA VAL A 359 -12.08 31.22 -26.50
C VAL A 359 -11.76 30.64 -27.88
N LEU A 360 -10.87 29.66 -27.92
CA LEU A 360 -10.56 28.91 -29.13
C LEU A 360 -11.61 27.82 -29.36
N TRP A 361 -11.88 27.04 -28.32
CA TRP A 361 -12.90 26.00 -28.31
C TRP A 361 -13.31 25.64 -26.87
N SER A 362 -14.46 25.00 -26.73
CA SER A 362 -14.93 24.42 -25.48
C SER A 362 -15.47 23.02 -25.71
N TYR A 363 -15.27 22.14 -24.74
CA TYR A 363 -15.79 20.77 -24.72
C TYR A 363 -16.48 20.50 -23.39
N GLY A 364 -17.63 19.81 -23.43
CA GLY A 364 -18.37 19.41 -22.25
C GLY A 364 -19.64 20.22 -21.98
N VAL A 365 -20.66 19.49 -21.55
CA VAL A 365 -21.82 19.94 -20.77
C VAL A 365 -22.05 18.91 -19.67
N CYS A 366 -22.76 19.25 -18.60
CA CYS A 366 -22.93 18.31 -17.49
C CYS A 366 -23.64 17.00 -17.92
N GLY A 367 -23.02 15.86 -17.59
CA GLY A 367 -23.55 14.52 -17.86
C GLY A 367 -22.45 13.46 -18.03
N ALA A 368 -22.79 12.32 -18.63
CA ALA A 368 -21.92 11.14 -18.74
C ALA A 368 -21.72 10.62 -20.18
N ASP A 369 -22.50 11.09 -21.16
CA ASP A 369 -22.36 10.67 -22.56
C ASP A 369 -21.12 11.30 -23.23
N ASP A 370 -20.86 10.96 -24.48
CA ASP A 370 -19.88 11.64 -25.32
C ASP A 370 -20.23 13.13 -25.46
N GLY A 371 -19.22 14.00 -25.36
CA GLY A 371 -19.43 15.45 -25.31
C GLY A 371 -19.93 15.97 -23.96
N GLN A 372 -20.11 15.11 -22.96
CA GLN A 372 -20.51 15.47 -21.60
C GLN A 372 -19.39 15.19 -20.60
N LEU A 373 -19.37 15.95 -19.50
CA LEU A 373 -18.42 15.79 -18.40
C LEU A 373 -19.16 15.87 -17.05
N SER A 374 -18.56 15.30 -16.02
CA SER A 374 -19.03 15.34 -14.64
C SER A 374 -17.84 15.64 -13.73
N SER A 375 -17.82 16.85 -13.16
CA SER A 375 -16.71 17.33 -12.31
C SER A 375 -15.32 17.14 -12.96
N PRO A 376 -15.05 17.68 -14.16
CA PRO A 376 -13.73 17.60 -14.75
C PRO A 376 -12.70 18.32 -13.86
N ARG A 377 -11.60 17.66 -13.55
CA ARG A 377 -10.52 18.18 -12.70
C ARG A 377 -9.24 18.36 -13.51
N GLY A 378 -8.33 17.39 -13.48
CA GLY A 378 -7.05 17.46 -14.19
C GLY A 378 -7.16 17.64 -15.69
N VAL A 379 -6.27 18.45 -16.25
CA VAL A 379 -6.06 18.57 -17.70
C VAL A 379 -4.58 18.56 -18.01
N ALA A 380 -4.18 17.91 -19.10
CA ALA A 380 -2.83 17.97 -19.63
C ALA A 380 -2.82 18.09 -21.15
N VAL A 381 -1.73 18.63 -21.70
CA VAL A 381 -1.53 18.78 -23.14
C VAL A 381 -0.28 18.03 -23.56
N ASP A 382 -0.39 17.16 -24.56
CA ASP A 382 0.77 16.53 -25.18
C ASP A 382 1.54 17.57 -25.99
N ALA A 383 2.76 17.90 -25.57
CA ALA A 383 3.60 18.89 -26.23
C ALA A 383 3.98 18.52 -27.69
N ARG A 384 3.84 17.26 -28.10
CA ARG A 384 4.24 16.76 -29.43
C ARG A 384 3.10 16.86 -30.43
N THR A 385 1.87 16.61 -30.00
CA THR A 385 0.69 16.54 -30.87
C THR A 385 -0.26 17.72 -30.64
N GLY A 386 -0.26 18.30 -29.45
CA GLY A 386 -1.26 19.27 -28.99
C GLY A 386 -2.54 18.63 -28.47
N ASP A 387 -2.61 17.30 -28.39
CA ASP A 387 -3.77 16.60 -27.84
C ASP A 387 -3.99 16.96 -26.37
N VAL A 388 -5.26 17.05 -25.98
CA VAL A 388 -5.67 17.42 -24.63
C VAL A 388 -6.29 16.22 -23.93
N PHE A 389 -5.82 15.94 -22.72
CA PHE A 389 -6.30 14.86 -21.87
C PHE A 389 -7.03 15.47 -20.67
N ILE A 390 -8.18 14.91 -20.32
CA ILE A 390 -9.06 15.43 -19.26
C ILE A 390 -9.39 14.29 -18.30
N ALA A 391 -9.14 14.50 -17.00
CA ALA A 391 -9.68 13.66 -15.93
C ALA A 391 -11.14 14.05 -15.68
N ASP A 392 -12.06 13.25 -16.20
CA ASP A 392 -13.50 13.41 -16.00
C ASP A 392 -13.92 12.69 -14.72
N SER A 393 -13.51 13.27 -13.58
CA SER A 393 -13.45 12.58 -12.28
C SER A 393 -14.78 11.98 -11.84
N GLY A 394 -15.88 12.69 -12.05
CA GLY A 394 -17.22 12.24 -11.66
C GLY A 394 -17.76 11.10 -12.54
N ASN A 395 -17.16 10.87 -13.71
CA ASN A 395 -17.49 9.74 -14.58
C ASN A 395 -16.40 8.64 -14.56
N ALA A 396 -15.39 8.77 -13.69
CA ALA A 396 -14.29 7.81 -13.54
C ALA A 396 -13.60 7.41 -14.86
N ARG A 397 -13.37 8.39 -15.75
CA ARG A 397 -12.77 8.17 -17.07
C ARG A 397 -11.80 9.28 -17.45
N ILE A 398 -10.99 9.00 -18.46
CA ILE A 398 -10.15 9.99 -19.14
C ILE A 398 -10.74 10.25 -20.53
N VAL A 399 -10.78 11.54 -20.92
CA VAL A 399 -11.22 11.99 -22.23
C VAL A 399 -10.02 12.56 -22.97
N ARG A 400 -9.83 12.19 -24.24
CA ARG A 400 -8.79 12.75 -25.12
C ARG A 400 -9.41 13.51 -26.27
N LEU A 401 -8.94 14.74 -26.45
CA LEU A 401 -9.29 15.64 -27.55
C LEU A 401 -8.07 15.90 -28.41
N ASP A 402 -8.27 16.25 -29.68
CA ASP A 402 -7.21 16.85 -30.50
C ASP A 402 -6.98 18.32 -30.13
N ALA A 403 -5.97 18.94 -30.74
CA ALA A 403 -5.61 20.34 -30.51
C ALA A 403 -6.73 21.35 -30.87
N ASP A 404 -7.68 20.94 -31.72
CA ASP A 404 -8.82 21.74 -32.16
C ASP A 404 -10.08 21.50 -31.29
N GLY A 405 -9.98 20.64 -30.27
CA GLY A 405 -11.05 20.34 -29.31
C GLY A 405 -12.02 19.24 -29.77
N ASN A 406 -11.69 18.48 -30.81
CA ASN A 406 -12.52 17.35 -31.26
C ASN A 406 -12.23 16.09 -30.44
N LEU A 407 -13.28 15.33 -30.10
CA LEU A 407 -13.15 14.07 -29.36
C LEU A 407 -12.41 13.01 -30.19
N LEU A 408 -11.30 12.50 -29.64
CA LEU A 408 -10.55 11.37 -30.20
C LEU A 408 -10.96 10.04 -29.55
N GLY A 409 -11.27 10.05 -28.25
CA GLY A 409 -11.75 8.86 -27.53
C GLY A 409 -11.80 9.04 -26.02
N THR A 410 -12.30 8.01 -25.34
CA THR A 410 -12.39 7.93 -23.87
C THR A 410 -12.00 6.53 -23.38
N TRP A 411 -11.42 6.43 -22.19
CA TRP A 411 -11.14 5.15 -21.53
C TRP A 411 -11.22 5.28 -20.01
N GLY A 412 -11.28 4.13 -19.34
CA GLY A 412 -11.48 4.03 -17.89
C GLY A 412 -12.96 3.84 -17.53
N GLU A 413 -13.17 3.17 -16.40
CA GLU A 413 -14.48 2.96 -15.78
C GLU A 413 -14.35 2.96 -14.25
N ALA A 414 -15.49 3.08 -13.57
CA ALA A 414 -15.52 3.08 -12.11
C ALA A 414 -15.09 1.72 -11.53
N GLY A 415 -14.10 1.73 -10.64
CA GLY A 415 -13.66 0.52 -9.93
C GLY A 415 -12.27 0.63 -9.32
N GLU A 416 -11.85 -0.44 -8.66
CA GLU A 416 -10.58 -0.51 -7.93
C GLU A 416 -9.50 -1.30 -8.68
N GLY A 417 -9.85 -1.94 -9.81
CA GLY A 417 -8.95 -2.74 -10.62
C GLY A 417 -7.90 -1.92 -11.38
N LEU A 418 -6.95 -2.61 -12.01
CA LEU A 418 -6.07 -1.99 -13.02
C LEU A 418 -6.95 -1.50 -14.16
N ASP A 419 -6.62 -0.35 -14.75
CA ASP A 419 -7.41 0.34 -15.79
C ASP A 419 -8.75 0.97 -15.35
N GLN A 420 -9.12 0.78 -14.08
CA GLN A 420 -10.28 1.40 -13.46
C GLN A 420 -9.88 2.57 -12.55
N PHE A 421 -10.83 3.47 -12.31
CA PHE A 421 -10.65 4.65 -11.47
C PHE A 421 -11.77 4.79 -10.43
N ILE A 422 -11.43 5.33 -9.26
CA ILE A 422 -12.40 5.76 -8.24
C ILE A 422 -12.59 7.28 -8.32
N GLU A 423 -11.50 8.04 -8.24
CA GLU A 423 -11.51 9.49 -8.44
C GLU A 423 -10.22 9.91 -9.18
N PRO A 424 -10.17 9.84 -10.52
CA PRO A 424 -9.01 10.34 -11.27
C PRO A 424 -8.99 11.86 -11.08
N ALA A 425 -8.08 12.37 -10.24
CA ALA A 425 -8.08 13.77 -9.82
C ALA A 425 -7.20 14.63 -10.71
N ASP A 426 -6.07 14.08 -11.15
CA ASP A 426 -5.16 14.77 -12.06
C ASP A 426 -4.44 13.83 -13.02
N LEU A 427 -3.81 14.38 -14.05
CA LEU A 427 -3.02 13.61 -15.00
C LEU A 427 -1.93 14.46 -15.67
N VAL A 428 -0.87 13.80 -16.14
CA VAL A 428 0.20 14.40 -16.93
C VAL A 428 0.51 13.56 -18.17
N VAL A 429 1.06 14.20 -19.20
CA VAL A 429 1.60 13.51 -20.37
C VAL A 429 3.12 13.46 -20.26
N GLU A 430 3.67 12.26 -20.34
CA GLU A 430 5.11 12.00 -20.26
C GLU A 430 5.81 12.32 -21.59
N PRO A 431 7.14 12.56 -21.59
CA PRO A 431 7.87 12.94 -22.81
C PRO A 431 7.78 11.94 -23.98
N ASP A 432 7.55 10.66 -23.68
CA ASP A 432 7.35 9.60 -24.68
C ASP A 432 5.89 9.49 -25.16
N GLY A 433 4.97 10.21 -24.52
CA GLY A 433 3.55 10.23 -24.83
C GLY A 433 2.66 9.35 -23.97
N SER A 434 3.18 8.64 -22.97
CA SER A 434 2.31 7.97 -22.01
C SER A 434 1.58 8.97 -21.13
N VAL A 435 0.42 8.55 -20.62
CA VAL A 435 -0.42 9.36 -19.74
C VAL A 435 -0.32 8.76 -18.35
N LEU A 436 0.09 9.57 -17.38
CA LEU A 436 0.12 9.18 -15.99
C LEU A 436 -1.06 9.83 -15.28
N VAL A 437 -1.93 9.03 -14.68
CA VAL A 437 -3.15 9.46 -14.01
C VAL A 437 -3.00 9.27 -12.50
N LEU A 438 -3.28 10.32 -11.74
CA LEU A 438 -3.38 10.31 -10.28
C LEU A 438 -4.82 10.04 -9.87
N ASP A 439 -5.05 8.90 -9.20
CA ASP A 439 -6.34 8.57 -8.61
C ASP A 439 -6.33 8.90 -7.11
N ALA A 440 -7.09 9.91 -6.73
CA ALA A 440 -7.07 10.47 -5.38
C ALA A 440 -7.70 9.54 -4.33
N MET A 441 -8.74 8.80 -4.69
CA MET A 441 -9.43 7.90 -3.78
C MET A 441 -8.79 6.51 -3.76
N ALA A 442 -8.31 6.02 -4.91
CA ALA A 442 -7.51 4.79 -4.95
C ALA A 442 -6.06 5.01 -4.47
N GLN A 443 -5.67 6.26 -4.17
CA GLN A 443 -4.37 6.66 -3.62
C GLN A 443 -3.17 6.10 -4.39
N ARG A 444 -3.25 6.12 -5.72
CA ARG A 444 -2.25 5.54 -6.62
C ARG A 444 -2.07 6.37 -7.88
N LEU A 445 -0.98 6.12 -8.58
CA LEU A 445 -0.76 6.58 -9.95
C LEU A 445 -0.82 5.38 -10.91
N GLN A 446 -1.47 5.57 -12.04
CA GLN A 446 -1.55 4.57 -13.12
C GLN A 446 -1.04 5.16 -14.43
N ARG A 447 -0.14 4.45 -15.10
CA ARG A 447 0.45 4.84 -16.38
C ARG A 447 -0.23 4.11 -17.54
N PHE A 448 -0.53 4.84 -18.60
CA PHE A 448 -1.23 4.34 -19.79
C PHE A 448 -0.54 4.79 -21.07
N THR A 449 -0.80 4.11 -22.19
CA THR A 449 -0.54 4.67 -23.52
C THR A 449 -1.49 5.86 -23.79
N ALA A 450 -1.18 6.69 -24.80
CA ALA A 450 -2.06 7.78 -25.24
C ALA A 450 -3.47 7.31 -25.70
N ASP A 451 -3.62 6.02 -26.03
CA ASP A 451 -4.88 5.40 -26.43
C ASP A 451 -5.56 4.63 -25.27
N GLY A 452 -5.04 4.75 -24.04
CA GLY A 452 -5.68 4.24 -22.83
C GLY A 452 -5.35 2.80 -22.41
N GLN A 453 -4.31 2.19 -22.97
CA GLN A 453 -3.89 0.85 -22.55
C GLN A 453 -3.03 0.93 -21.28
N PHE A 454 -3.38 0.15 -20.25
CA PHE A 454 -2.64 0.10 -18.98
C PHE A 454 -1.19 -0.39 -19.18
N LEU A 455 -0.23 0.28 -18.53
CA LEU A 455 1.19 -0.04 -18.58
C LEU A 455 1.75 -0.40 -17.19
N ALA A 456 1.44 0.40 -16.17
CA ALA A 456 1.97 0.21 -14.82
C ALA A 456 1.12 0.94 -13.77
N SER A 457 1.23 0.52 -12.51
CA SER A 457 0.64 1.19 -11.35
C SER A 457 1.67 1.29 -10.24
N PHE A 458 1.72 2.43 -9.55
CA PHE A 458 2.66 2.69 -8.44
C PHE A 458 2.09 3.76 -7.49
N GLY A 459 2.84 4.11 -6.44
CA GLY A 459 2.47 5.20 -5.52
C GLY A 459 1.67 4.77 -4.29
N SER A 460 1.22 3.50 -4.22
CA SER A 460 0.59 2.94 -3.02
C SER A 460 1.54 2.89 -1.82
N ASP A 461 2.85 2.76 -2.09
CA ASP A 461 3.95 2.84 -1.14
C ASP A 461 4.28 4.27 -0.69
N LEU A 462 3.83 5.30 -1.42
CA LEU A 462 4.03 6.71 -1.10
C LEU A 462 3.05 7.23 -0.04
N THR A 463 2.10 6.39 0.39
CA THR A 463 1.11 6.71 1.43
C THR A 463 0.34 8.00 1.14
N LEU A 464 0.00 8.21 -0.13
CA LEU A 464 -0.75 9.39 -0.56
C LEU A 464 -2.08 9.45 0.19
N TYR A 465 -2.39 10.61 0.77
CA TYR A 465 -3.63 10.85 1.47
C TYR A 465 -4.41 11.97 0.77
N ARG A 466 -5.37 11.57 -0.07
CA ARG A 466 -6.20 12.47 -0.89
C ARG A 466 -5.34 13.42 -1.75
N PRO A 467 -4.40 12.91 -2.56
CA PRO A 467 -3.57 13.74 -3.41
C PRO A 467 -4.45 14.41 -4.50
N ARG A 468 -4.11 15.63 -4.90
CA ARG A 468 -4.96 16.41 -5.84
C ARG A 468 -4.24 16.86 -7.10
N GLY A 469 -2.95 17.14 -7.03
CA GLY A 469 -2.17 17.66 -8.15
C GLY A 469 -0.99 16.78 -8.52
N LEU A 470 -0.71 16.70 -9.82
CA LEU A 470 0.39 15.97 -10.41
C LEU A 470 1.06 16.83 -11.48
N ALA A 471 2.37 17.03 -11.34
CA ALA A 471 3.18 17.72 -12.34
C ALA A 471 4.35 16.86 -12.82
N ILE A 472 4.81 17.17 -14.03
CA ILE A 472 5.98 16.55 -14.65
C ILE A 472 6.86 17.62 -15.28
N ASP A 473 8.17 17.43 -15.21
CA ASP A 473 9.14 18.26 -15.92
C ASP A 473 9.61 17.61 -17.24
N PRO A 474 10.34 18.33 -18.12
CA PRO A 474 10.84 17.76 -19.37
C PRO A 474 11.83 16.60 -19.21
N ALA A 475 12.41 16.40 -18.02
CA ALA A 475 13.27 15.26 -17.70
C ALA A 475 12.47 14.05 -17.18
N GLY A 476 11.15 14.19 -17.00
CA GLY A 476 10.25 13.17 -16.50
C GLY A 476 10.16 13.10 -14.97
N GLN A 477 10.76 14.05 -14.24
CA GLN A 477 10.59 14.09 -12.79
C GLN A 477 9.18 14.53 -12.44
N LEU A 478 8.60 13.89 -11.43
CA LEU A 478 7.23 14.10 -11.02
C LEU A 478 7.19 14.93 -9.73
N ALA A 479 6.14 15.72 -9.56
CA ALA A 479 5.75 16.30 -8.29
C ALA A 479 4.29 15.96 -8.00
N VAL A 480 4.00 15.47 -6.79
CA VAL A 480 2.65 15.15 -6.34
C VAL A 480 2.29 16.07 -5.18
N ALA A 481 1.17 16.79 -5.31
CA ALA A 481 0.55 17.50 -4.20
C ALA A 481 -0.30 16.50 -3.40
N ASP A 482 0.31 15.96 -2.33
CA ASP A 482 -0.36 15.06 -1.41
C ASP A 482 -1.12 15.88 -0.36
N THR A 483 -2.31 16.34 -0.76
CA THR A 483 -3.07 17.41 -0.11
C THR A 483 -3.42 17.09 1.34
N GLY A 484 -3.98 15.90 1.60
CA GLY A 484 -4.30 15.47 2.96
C GLY A 484 -3.05 15.11 3.75
N GLY A 485 -1.99 14.62 3.09
CA GLY A 485 -0.67 14.42 3.69
C GLY A 485 0.08 15.73 3.98
N VAL A 486 -0.46 16.86 3.52
CA VAL A 486 0.04 18.21 3.78
C VAL A 486 1.49 18.37 3.31
N ARG A 487 1.79 17.78 2.14
CA ARG A 487 3.16 17.68 1.61
C ARG A 487 3.21 17.68 0.09
N ILE A 488 4.36 18.02 -0.45
CA ILE A 488 4.73 17.82 -1.86
C ILE A 488 5.76 16.71 -1.94
N LEU A 489 5.51 15.69 -2.74
CA LEU A 489 6.45 14.61 -3.03
C LEU A 489 7.09 14.85 -4.39
N ARG A 490 8.42 14.74 -4.49
CA ARG A 490 9.13 14.68 -5.77
C ARG A 490 9.51 13.23 -6.05
N LEU A 491 9.19 12.74 -7.24
CA LEU A 491 9.46 11.37 -7.65
C LEU A 491 10.33 11.36 -8.90
N ASP A 492 11.08 10.27 -9.08
CA ASP A 492 11.72 9.98 -10.35
C ASP A 492 10.70 9.48 -11.39
N PRO A 493 11.08 9.36 -12.67
CA PRO A 493 10.17 8.86 -13.70
C PRO A 493 9.67 7.42 -13.45
N ALA A 494 10.32 6.64 -12.58
CA ALA A 494 9.86 5.30 -12.23
C ALA A 494 8.84 5.31 -11.08
N GLY A 495 8.57 6.47 -10.47
CA GLY A 495 7.66 6.62 -9.32
C GLY A 495 8.36 6.52 -7.96
N THR A 496 9.68 6.43 -7.93
CA THR A 496 10.45 6.34 -6.68
C THR A 496 10.55 7.71 -6.02
N LEU A 497 10.30 7.80 -4.71
CA LEU A 497 10.44 9.04 -3.95
C LEU A 497 11.89 9.55 -3.95
N LEU A 498 12.09 10.77 -4.45
CA LEU A 498 13.38 11.47 -4.42
C LEU A 498 13.50 12.39 -3.21
N SER A 499 12.45 13.16 -2.91
CA SER A 499 12.43 14.10 -1.79
C SER A 499 11.00 14.48 -1.42
N GLN A 500 10.81 14.97 -0.18
CA GLN A 500 9.55 15.49 0.33
C GLN A 500 9.74 16.92 0.85
N LEU A 501 8.71 17.75 0.69
CA LEU A 501 8.55 19.05 1.34
C LEU A 501 7.22 19.09 2.08
N GLY A 502 7.18 19.69 3.26
CA GLY A 502 6.00 19.64 4.11
C GLY A 502 5.87 18.33 4.89
N GLY A 503 4.68 18.08 5.40
CA GLY A 503 4.36 16.96 6.28
C GLY A 503 3.92 17.40 7.69
N PRO A 504 3.46 16.47 8.53
CA PRO A 504 2.97 16.74 9.88
C PRO A 504 3.93 17.55 10.77
N GLU A 505 5.24 17.37 10.67
CA GLU A 505 6.27 18.10 11.43
C GLU A 505 6.79 19.38 10.75
N SER A 506 6.23 19.80 9.61
CA SER A 506 6.69 20.96 8.84
C SER A 506 5.66 22.08 8.76
N ASP A 507 6.06 23.33 8.96
CA ASP A 507 5.18 24.48 8.71
C ASP A 507 4.99 24.79 7.20
N LEU A 508 5.72 24.08 6.33
CA LEU A 508 5.53 24.15 4.87
C LEU A 508 4.32 23.33 4.45
N ALA A 509 3.56 23.84 3.48
CA ALA A 509 2.38 23.18 2.91
C ALA A 509 1.20 22.96 3.87
N LYS A 510 1.23 23.53 5.09
CA LYS A 510 0.17 23.38 6.11
C LYS A 510 -1.21 23.86 5.67
N GLY A 511 -1.30 24.72 4.66
CA GLY A 511 -2.53 25.18 4.04
C GLY A 511 -3.16 24.21 3.05
N GLN A 512 -2.75 22.94 3.07
CA GLN A 512 -3.20 21.84 2.20
C GLN A 512 -2.88 22.11 0.72
N PRO A 513 -1.75 21.60 0.21
CA PRO A 513 -1.34 21.88 -1.16
C PRO A 513 -2.30 21.19 -2.13
N THR A 514 -2.90 21.94 -3.04
CA THR A 514 -3.82 21.39 -4.04
C THR A 514 -3.14 21.06 -5.35
N ASP A 515 -2.01 21.73 -5.65
CA ASP A 515 -1.25 21.44 -6.86
C ASP A 515 0.21 21.90 -6.79
N ALA A 516 1.02 21.39 -7.71
CA ALA A 516 2.42 21.74 -7.89
C ALA A 516 2.76 21.96 -9.38
N ALA A 517 3.82 22.70 -9.67
CA ALA A 517 4.42 22.76 -11.00
C ALA A 517 5.94 22.78 -10.92
N LEU A 518 6.58 22.26 -11.97
CA LEU A 518 8.02 22.20 -12.11
C LEU A 518 8.46 23.08 -13.28
N SER A 519 9.43 23.97 -13.06
CA SER A 519 10.08 24.67 -14.16
C SER A 519 11.15 23.79 -14.82
N PRO A 520 11.54 24.05 -16.08
CA PRO A 520 12.68 23.38 -16.71
C PRO A 520 14.02 23.57 -15.98
N GLY A 521 14.11 24.60 -15.11
CA GLY A 521 15.29 24.87 -14.29
C GLY A 521 15.34 24.05 -12.99
N GLY A 522 14.31 23.26 -12.69
CA GLY A 522 14.21 22.45 -11.48
C GLY A 522 13.59 23.18 -10.28
N ASP A 523 13.12 24.41 -10.46
CA ASP A 523 12.34 25.11 -9.43
C ASP A 523 10.97 24.46 -9.25
N LEU A 524 10.53 24.30 -8.00
CA LEU A 524 9.23 23.79 -7.63
C LEU A 524 8.32 24.93 -7.19
N TYR A 525 7.10 24.91 -7.69
CA TYR A 525 6.01 25.77 -7.25
C TYR A 525 4.89 24.92 -6.69
N PHE A 526 4.22 25.36 -5.64
CA PHE A 526 2.99 24.74 -5.18
C PHE A 526 1.99 25.78 -4.65
N VAL A 527 0.71 25.45 -4.72
CA VAL A 527 -0.38 26.32 -4.24
C VAL A 527 -1.16 25.62 -3.13
N GLU A 528 -1.53 26.39 -2.10
CA GLU A 528 -2.25 25.92 -0.92
C GLU A 528 -3.65 26.55 -0.86
N ALA A 529 -4.68 25.73 -0.72
CA ALA A 529 -6.07 26.20 -0.80
C ALA A 529 -6.51 26.99 0.44
N GLU A 530 -6.13 26.55 1.65
CA GLU A 530 -6.60 27.17 2.90
C GLU A 530 -5.89 28.49 3.19
N THR A 531 -4.62 28.58 2.84
CA THR A 531 -3.80 29.79 3.02
C THR A 531 -3.81 30.70 1.79
N ALA A 532 -4.29 30.22 0.64
CA ALA A 532 -4.29 30.92 -0.65
C ALA A 532 -2.91 31.43 -1.07
N THR A 533 -1.89 30.63 -0.75
CA THR A 533 -0.47 30.98 -0.94
C THR A 533 0.11 30.16 -2.07
N VAL A 534 0.92 30.82 -2.90
CA VAL A 534 1.83 30.16 -3.84
C VAL A 534 3.23 30.22 -3.24
N THR A 535 3.87 29.06 -3.16
CA THR A 535 5.24 28.91 -2.64
C THR A 535 6.16 28.51 -3.78
N LEU A 536 7.26 29.25 -3.93
CA LEU A 536 8.41 28.88 -4.75
C LEU A 536 9.49 28.25 -3.85
N VAL A 537 9.97 27.08 -4.25
CA VAL A 537 11.21 26.46 -3.76
C VAL A 537 12.16 26.35 -4.94
N ALA A 538 13.10 27.28 -5.02
CA ALA A 538 14.10 27.33 -6.08
C ALA A 538 15.09 26.15 -5.95
N ALA A 539 15.68 25.74 -7.07
CA ALA A 539 16.62 24.62 -7.13
C ALA A 539 17.87 24.82 -6.25
N ASP A 540 18.22 26.07 -5.92
CA ASP A 540 19.31 26.42 -5.00
C ASP A 540 18.89 26.41 -3.51
N GLY A 541 17.65 26.05 -3.20
CA GLY A 541 17.07 26.00 -1.87
C GLY A 541 16.47 27.33 -1.37
N ARG A 542 16.53 28.40 -2.15
CA ARG A 542 15.85 29.66 -1.81
C ARG A 542 14.33 29.48 -1.87
N MET A 543 13.63 30.03 -0.88
CA MET A 543 12.16 30.04 -0.83
C MET A 543 11.60 31.45 -0.93
N ASP A 544 10.46 31.60 -1.61
CA ASP A 544 9.62 32.82 -1.60
C ASP A 544 8.14 32.41 -1.58
N ARG A 545 7.28 33.27 -1.02
CA ARG A 545 5.83 33.01 -0.89
C ARG A 545 5.02 34.27 -1.13
N TRP A 546 3.95 34.14 -1.89
CA TRP A 546 3.01 35.24 -2.11
C TRP A 546 1.56 34.74 -2.13
N THR A 547 0.63 35.62 -1.76
CA THR A 547 -0.80 35.33 -1.92
C THR A 547 -1.27 35.74 -3.31
N GLY A 548 -2.21 35.00 -3.88
CA GLY A 548 -2.68 35.23 -5.25
C GLY A 548 -4.15 34.88 -5.42
N PRO A 549 -4.51 33.58 -5.41
CA PRO A 549 -5.90 33.15 -5.47
C PRO A 549 -6.66 33.55 -4.20
N ALA A 550 -7.98 33.41 -4.22
CA ALA A 550 -8.78 33.43 -3.01
C ALA A 550 -8.73 32.07 -2.30
N ARG A 551 -8.98 32.07 -0.99
CA ARG A 551 -9.06 30.82 -0.19
C ARG A 551 -10.20 29.96 -0.70
N ALA A 552 -9.95 28.67 -0.86
CA ALA A 552 -10.89 27.72 -1.43
C ALA A 552 -10.90 26.40 -0.65
N SER A 553 -11.84 25.50 -1.00
CA SER A 553 -11.76 24.10 -0.58
C SER A 553 -10.61 23.37 -1.29
N THR A 554 -10.22 22.19 -0.80
CA THR A 554 -9.21 21.36 -1.47
C THR A 554 -9.74 20.50 -2.61
N ILE A 555 -11.05 20.33 -2.72
CA ILE A 555 -11.68 19.56 -3.79
C ILE A 555 -11.73 20.42 -5.06
N ASP A 556 -12.35 21.61 -4.97
CA ASP A 556 -12.38 22.59 -6.05
C ASP A 556 -11.41 23.74 -5.74
N GLY A 557 -10.15 23.36 -5.49
CA GLY A 557 -9.07 24.27 -5.10
C GLY A 557 -8.29 24.85 -6.29
N PRO A 558 -7.40 25.82 -6.03
CA PRO A 558 -6.53 26.38 -7.05
C PRO A 558 -5.49 25.36 -7.51
N HIS A 559 -5.18 25.34 -8.79
CA HIS A 559 -4.10 24.58 -9.42
C HIS A 559 -3.17 25.54 -10.16
N LEU A 560 -2.00 25.07 -10.60
CA LEU A 560 -1.04 25.90 -11.31
C LEU A 560 -0.28 25.17 -12.42
N ALA A 561 0.08 25.91 -13.47
CA ALA A 561 0.90 25.41 -14.55
C ALA A 561 2.08 26.33 -14.83
N TRP A 562 3.22 25.73 -15.13
CA TRP A 562 4.36 26.44 -15.70
C TRP A 562 4.08 26.81 -17.15
N LEU A 563 4.33 28.07 -17.51
CA LEU A 563 4.13 28.55 -18.87
C LEU A 563 5.38 28.33 -19.71
N PRO A 564 5.26 27.88 -20.98
CA PRO A 564 6.40 27.70 -21.88
C PRO A 564 7.26 28.95 -22.08
N ALA A 565 6.63 30.13 -22.07
CA ALA A 565 7.32 31.43 -22.15
C ALA A 565 7.98 31.85 -20.82
N GLY A 566 7.83 31.06 -19.76
CA GLY A 566 8.21 31.37 -18.40
C GLY A 566 7.07 32.01 -17.60
N GLY A 567 7.03 31.73 -16.30
CA GLY A 567 6.00 32.20 -15.38
C GLY A 567 4.95 31.14 -15.08
N LEU A 568 3.90 31.54 -14.36
CA LEU A 568 2.86 30.65 -13.86
C LEU A 568 1.48 31.14 -14.29
N ALA A 569 0.61 30.21 -14.64
CA ALA A 569 -0.84 30.39 -14.56
C ALA A 569 -1.34 29.69 -13.29
N VAL A 570 -2.18 30.36 -12.51
CA VAL A 570 -2.79 29.82 -11.29
C VAL A 570 -4.29 30.02 -11.37
N THR A 571 -5.08 28.97 -11.22
CA THR A 571 -6.54 29.10 -11.16
C THR A 571 -6.96 29.73 -9.84
N ASP A 572 -8.01 30.54 -9.87
CA ASP A 572 -8.65 31.12 -8.69
C ASP A 572 -10.14 30.74 -8.74
N PRO A 573 -10.51 29.56 -8.20
CA PRO A 573 -11.86 29.02 -8.31
C PRO A 573 -12.92 29.96 -7.72
N GLU A 574 -12.66 30.55 -6.55
CA GLU A 574 -13.62 31.47 -5.90
C GLU A 574 -13.62 32.85 -6.56
N GLY A 575 -12.50 33.29 -7.12
CA GLY A 575 -12.40 34.51 -7.92
C GLY A 575 -12.91 34.37 -9.35
N GLN A 576 -13.30 33.16 -9.78
CA GLN A 576 -13.79 32.83 -11.13
C GLN A 576 -12.84 33.29 -12.24
N ARG A 577 -11.53 33.09 -12.02
CA ARG A 577 -10.48 33.63 -12.89
C ARG A 577 -9.22 32.79 -12.89
N VAL A 578 -8.31 33.15 -13.78
CA VAL A 578 -6.92 32.68 -13.79
C VAL A 578 -6.01 33.89 -13.60
N LEU A 579 -4.99 33.70 -12.78
CA LEU A 579 -3.98 34.68 -12.41
C LEU A 579 -2.66 34.30 -13.08
N LEU A 580 -2.01 35.26 -13.72
CA LEU A 580 -0.72 35.07 -14.35
C LEU A 580 0.37 35.76 -13.53
N PHE A 581 1.47 35.05 -13.32
CA PHE A 581 2.63 35.52 -12.56
C PHE A 581 3.91 35.37 -13.35
N THR A 582 4.87 36.27 -13.08
CA THR A 582 6.27 36.03 -13.41
C THR A 582 6.83 34.87 -12.57
N PRO A 583 7.99 34.27 -12.93
CA PRO A 583 8.60 33.20 -12.14
C PRO A 583 8.88 33.54 -10.67
N ASP A 584 9.09 34.83 -10.37
CA ASP A 584 9.30 35.36 -9.03
C ASP A 584 8.01 35.90 -8.39
N GLY A 585 6.83 35.54 -8.91
CA GLY A 585 5.56 35.85 -8.25
C GLY A 585 5.13 37.31 -8.32
N GLN A 586 5.55 38.06 -9.35
CA GLN A 586 4.97 39.37 -9.65
C GLN A 586 3.71 39.18 -10.50
N PRO A 587 2.63 39.92 -10.24
CA PRO A 587 1.39 39.82 -11.00
C PRO A 587 1.62 40.33 -12.42
N VAL A 588 1.23 39.54 -13.41
CA VAL A 588 1.26 39.90 -14.83
C VAL A 588 -0.12 40.34 -15.29
N GLY A 589 -1.14 39.52 -15.02
CA GLY A 589 -2.51 39.83 -15.39
C GLY A 589 -3.49 38.74 -15.00
N GLN A 590 -4.77 38.95 -15.30
CA GLN A 590 -5.85 38.03 -14.96
C GLN A 590 -6.94 38.02 -16.04
N PHE A 591 -7.63 36.90 -16.20
CA PHE A 591 -8.82 36.79 -17.05
C PHE A 591 -9.81 35.76 -16.47
N GLY A 592 -11.10 35.83 -16.82
CA GLY A 592 -12.04 34.77 -16.44
C GLY A 592 -13.52 35.14 -16.38
N THR A 593 -13.89 36.20 -15.63
CA THR A 593 -15.31 36.54 -15.41
C THR A 593 -16.03 36.91 -16.71
N GLU A 594 -15.39 37.69 -17.58
CA GLU A 594 -15.92 37.99 -18.93
C GLU A 594 -15.81 36.80 -19.88
N ALA A 595 -14.95 35.83 -19.57
CA ALA A 595 -14.71 34.61 -20.33
C ALA A 595 -15.66 33.46 -19.93
N GLY A 596 -16.53 33.68 -18.94
CA GLY A 596 -17.58 32.74 -18.52
C GLY A 596 -17.08 31.57 -17.68
N LEU A 597 -15.98 31.73 -16.95
CA LEU A 597 -15.52 30.75 -15.94
C LEU A 597 -16.42 30.81 -14.70
N ALA A 598 -16.78 29.65 -14.15
CA ALA A 598 -17.60 29.49 -12.95
C ALA A 598 -16.79 28.94 -11.77
N LYS A 599 -16.10 27.81 -11.96
CA LYS A 599 -15.20 27.21 -10.96
C LYS A 599 -13.97 26.61 -11.64
N PRO A 600 -13.03 27.46 -12.12
CA PRO A 600 -11.81 26.98 -12.76
C PRO A 600 -10.94 26.26 -11.73
N VAL A 601 -10.76 24.94 -11.88
CA VAL A 601 -10.02 24.12 -10.91
C VAL A 601 -8.64 23.73 -11.42
N CYS A 602 -8.46 23.40 -12.71
CA CYS A 602 -7.16 23.05 -13.29
C CYS A 602 -6.79 23.93 -14.49
N VAL A 603 -5.50 24.07 -14.76
CA VAL A 603 -4.93 24.77 -15.91
C VAL A 603 -3.77 23.98 -16.52
N ALA A 604 -3.71 23.89 -17.84
CA ALA A 604 -2.56 23.37 -18.58
C ALA A 604 -2.18 24.31 -19.72
N ALA A 605 -0.91 24.31 -20.13
CA ALA A 605 -0.39 25.17 -21.18
C ALA A 605 0.18 24.35 -22.34
N ASN A 606 -0.10 24.78 -23.58
CA ASN A 606 0.54 24.23 -24.77
C ASN A 606 1.82 25.01 -25.12
N SER A 607 2.89 24.31 -25.49
CA SER A 607 4.19 24.84 -25.92
C SER A 607 4.30 25.20 -27.42
N GLY A 608 3.24 25.00 -28.21
CA GLY A 608 3.18 25.34 -29.64
C GLY A 608 3.29 26.84 -29.93
N ALA A 609 3.58 27.17 -31.19
CA ALA A 609 3.86 28.55 -31.67
C ALA A 609 2.73 29.58 -31.44
N ASP A 610 1.51 29.13 -31.17
CA ASP A 610 0.32 29.95 -30.89
C ASP A 610 -0.16 29.87 -29.41
N GLY A 611 0.63 29.25 -28.53
CA GLY A 611 0.44 29.07 -27.07
C GLY A 611 -0.94 29.38 -26.49
N PHE A 612 -1.68 28.34 -26.09
CA PHE A 612 -2.98 28.47 -25.43
C PHE A 612 -3.00 27.81 -24.05
N LEU A 613 -3.94 28.25 -23.21
CA LEU A 613 -4.25 27.67 -21.90
C LEU A 613 -5.51 26.84 -21.99
N VAL A 614 -5.49 25.63 -21.46
CA VAL A 614 -6.67 24.79 -21.29
C VAL A 614 -7.09 24.87 -19.83
N ILE A 615 -8.35 25.18 -19.57
CA ILE A 615 -8.89 25.30 -18.21
C ILE A 615 -10.03 24.30 -18.04
N ALA A 616 -9.96 23.52 -16.97
CA ALA A 616 -11.11 22.74 -16.49
C ALA A 616 -11.95 23.56 -15.51
N ASP A 617 -13.23 23.66 -15.82
CA ASP A 617 -14.23 24.32 -15.00
C ASP A 617 -15.18 23.25 -14.44
N SER A 618 -14.95 22.87 -13.18
CA SER A 618 -15.61 21.72 -12.56
C SER A 618 -17.12 21.94 -12.43
N GLN A 619 -17.52 23.17 -12.07
CA GLN A 619 -18.92 23.53 -11.89
C GLN A 619 -19.66 23.70 -13.22
N ALA A 620 -18.99 24.21 -14.26
CA ALA A 620 -19.58 24.30 -15.60
C ALA A 620 -19.58 22.96 -16.35
N CYS A 621 -18.94 21.91 -15.79
CA CYS A 621 -18.71 20.63 -16.45
C CYS A 621 -18.07 20.80 -17.84
N ARG A 622 -17.07 21.68 -17.94
CA ARG A 622 -16.56 22.15 -19.21
C ARG A 622 -15.06 22.35 -19.16
N VAL A 623 -14.39 21.98 -20.24
CA VAL A 623 -12.99 22.33 -20.51
C VAL A 623 -12.94 23.33 -21.65
N THR A 624 -12.18 24.41 -21.50
CA THR A 624 -12.10 25.48 -22.51
C THR A 624 -10.65 25.87 -22.77
N ALA A 625 -10.30 25.97 -24.06
CA ALA A 625 -9.02 26.49 -24.50
C ALA A 625 -9.10 27.99 -24.77
N PHE A 626 -8.13 28.73 -24.25
CA PHE A 626 -8.04 30.18 -24.34
C PHE A 626 -6.71 30.61 -24.96
N LYS A 627 -6.78 31.57 -25.87
CA LYS A 627 -5.62 32.38 -26.28
C LYS A 627 -5.63 33.68 -25.47
N VAL A 628 -4.63 33.83 -24.61
CA VAL A 628 -4.47 35.04 -23.79
C VAL A 628 -3.76 36.12 -24.60
N ILE A 629 -4.31 37.33 -24.61
CA ILE A 629 -3.80 38.46 -25.38
C ILE A 629 -3.08 39.40 -24.41
N PHE A 630 -1.77 39.55 -24.61
CA PHE A 630 -0.94 40.52 -23.91
C PHE A 630 -0.83 41.78 -24.76
N GLU A 631 -1.15 42.95 -24.19
CA GLU A 631 -1.06 44.26 -24.86
C GLU A 631 0.36 44.82 -24.98
#